data_AF-A0A1G4MDG9-F1
#
_entry.id   AF-A0A1G4MDG9-F1
#
_cell.length_a   1.000
_cell.length_b   1.000
_cell.length_c   1.000
_cell.angle_alpha   90.00
_cell.angle_beta   90.00
_cell.angle_gamma   90.00
#
_symmetry.space_group_name_H-M   'P 1'
#
loop_
_entity.id
_entity.type
_entity.pdbx_description
1 polymer ?
#
loop_
_entity_poly.entity_id
_entity_poly.type
_entity_poly.pdbx_seq_one_letter_code
_entity_poly.pdbx_strand_id
1 'polypeptide(L)'
;MDFYVYIVLFLVVIVFITLLPMISGVATYKIEKPKPASRKGHDSTGLSKREKLKEKVNFTKDQNPFKFRLNTTASAFSAGKEFEVDSKTGLKRRIIGTFSNDPNEFDYDVEELIEEDVAETRKEEEARYQKFAGREQEENEALV
;
A
#
# COMPACT_ATOMS: atom_id res chain seq x y z
N MET A 1 30.70 27.78 16.06
CA MET A 1 29.99 26.51 16.27
C MET A 1 28.86 26.41 15.25
N ASP A 2 28.85 25.27 14.57
CA ASP A 2 27.72 24.62 13.88
C ASP A 2 27.22 25.09 12.51
N PHE A 3 27.78 26.12 11.87
CA PHE A 3 27.40 26.44 10.48
C PHE A 3 27.59 25.26 9.50
N TYR A 4 28.68 24.51 9.70
CA TYR A 4 28.94 23.29 8.94
C TYR A 4 27.90 22.19 9.22
N VAL A 5 27.45 22.05 10.47
CA VAL A 5 26.41 21.08 10.86
C VAL A 5 25.08 21.39 10.16
N TYR A 6 24.70 22.68 10.07
CA TYR A 6 23.51 23.09 9.33
C TYR A 6 23.59 22.78 7.84
N ILE A 7 24.76 22.96 7.21
CA ILE A 7 24.95 22.63 5.79
C ILE A 7 24.82 21.11 5.56
N VAL A 8 25.44 20.30 6.41
CA VAL A 8 25.35 18.83 6.29
C VAL A 8 23.90 18.37 6.50
N LEU A 9 23.21 18.89 7.52
CA LEU A 9 21.81 18.56 7.79
C LEU A 9 20.90 18.97 6.63
N PHE A 10 21.11 20.16 6.06
CA PHE A 10 20.35 20.63 4.90
C PHE A 10 20.53 19.72 3.69
N LEU A 11 21.75 19.25 3.43
CA LEU A 11 22.05 18.32 2.34
C LEU A 11 21.34 16.98 2.56
N VAL A 12 21.38 16.45 3.79
CA VAL A 12 20.64 15.22 4.16
C VAL A 12 19.14 15.39 3.93
N VAL A 13 18.54 16.51 4.34
CA VAL A 13 17.11 16.77 4.14
C VAL A 13 16.75 16.81 2.65
N ILE A 14 17.56 17.47 1.81
CA ILE A 14 17.34 17.49 0.35
C ILE A 14 17.38 16.07 -0.24
N VAL A 15 18.35 15.27 0.19
CA VAL A 15 18.49 13.87 -0.25
C VAL A 15 17.23 13.08 0.11
N PHE A 16 16.69 13.22 1.32
CA PHE A 16 15.44 12.55 1.70
C PHE A 16 14.24 13.04 0.90
N ILE A 17 14.07 14.35 0.70
CA ILE A 17 12.93 14.90 -0.08
C ILE A 17 12.93 14.38 -1.53
N THR A 18 14.11 14.13 -2.10
CA THR A 18 14.25 13.64 -3.47
C THR A 18 14.19 12.11 -3.58
N LEU A 19 14.83 11.38 -2.66
CA LEU A 19 14.83 9.91 -2.67
C LEU A 19 13.53 9.29 -2.15
N LEU A 20 12.89 9.88 -1.13
CA LEU A 20 11.63 9.35 -0.59
C LEU A 20 10.56 9.15 -1.66
N PRO A 21 10.22 10.13 -2.52
CA PRO A 21 9.21 9.90 -3.57
C PRO A 21 9.68 8.90 -4.63
N MET A 22 10.99 8.77 -4.88
CA MET A 22 11.54 7.77 -5.82
C MET A 22 11.44 6.34 -5.29
N ILE A 23 11.76 6.12 -4.00
CA ILE A 23 11.69 4.80 -3.37
C ILE A 23 10.25 4.43 -3.00
N SER A 24 9.46 5.41 -2.54
CA SER A 24 8.12 5.18 -2.00
C SER A 24 7.11 4.70 -3.05
N GLY A 25 7.42 4.76 -4.35
CA GLY A 25 6.60 4.16 -5.41
C GLY A 25 5.21 4.79 -5.60
N VAL A 26 4.91 5.86 -4.86
CA VAL A 26 3.62 6.57 -4.87
C VAL A 26 3.41 7.34 -6.18
N ALA A 27 4.49 7.75 -6.84
CA ALA A 27 4.46 8.54 -8.06
C ALA A 27 5.08 7.76 -9.24
N THR A 28 4.28 6.96 -9.94
CA THR A 28 4.69 6.36 -11.22
C THR A 28 4.32 7.30 -12.36
N TYR A 29 5.31 7.98 -12.96
CA TYR A 29 5.11 8.83 -14.12
C TYR A 29 5.18 7.99 -15.41
N LYS A 30 4.04 7.52 -15.92
CA LYS A 30 3.98 6.89 -17.25
C LYS A 30 3.79 7.97 -18.31
N ILE A 31 4.87 8.33 -19.00
CA ILE A 31 4.80 9.13 -20.23
C ILE A 31 4.27 8.22 -21.33
N GLU A 32 2.96 8.20 -21.52
CA GLU A 32 2.35 7.51 -22.65
C GLU A 32 2.64 8.34 -23.92
N LYS A 33 3.42 7.76 -24.83
CA LYS A 33 3.60 8.33 -26.18
C LYS A 33 2.23 8.39 -26.85
N PRO A 34 1.80 9.54 -27.40
CA PRO A 34 0.49 9.65 -28.03
C PRO A 34 0.42 8.63 -29.18
N LYS A 35 -0.50 7.67 -29.08
CA LYS A 35 -0.77 6.74 -30.17
C LYS A 35 -1.30 7.56 -31.35
N PRO A 36 -0.76 7.40 -32.58
CA PRO A 36 -1.36 8.04 -33.74
C PRO A 36 -2.79 7.53 -33.88
N ALA A 37 -3.76 8.45 -33.85
CA ALA A 37 -5.15 8.13 -34.03
C ALA A 37 -5.31 7.36 -35.35
N SER A 38 -5.67 6.08 -35.28
CA SER A 38 -6.07 5.33 -36.46
C SER A 38 -7.36 5.95 -36.97
N ARG A 39 -7.25 6.71 -38.07
CA ARG A 39 -8.40 7.19 -38.83
C ARG A 39 -9.10 5.97 -39.44
N LYS A 40 -10.00 5.34 -38.70
CA LYS A 40 -11.07 4.56 -39.32
C LYS A 40 -12.05 5.59 -39.90
N GLY A 41 -11.96 5.78 -41.22
CA GLY A 41 -12.96 6.53 -41.97
C GLY A 41 -14.32 5.88 -41.76
N HIS A 42 -15.22 6.60 -41.09
CA HIS A 42 -16.62 6.26 -41.02
C HIS A 42 -17.36 7.31 -41.84
N ASP A 43 -17.96 6.87 -42.93
CA ASP A 43 -18.76 7.68 -43.82
C ASP A 43 -19.80 8.48 -43.03
N SER A 44 -19.80 9.79 -43.28
CA SER A 44 -20.68 10.76 -42.64
C SER A 44 -21.97 10.90 -43.45
N THR A 45 -22.96 10.06 -43.17
CA THR A 45 -24.34 10.29 -43.61
C THR A 45 -25.28 10.09 -42.42
N GLY A 46 -25.70 11.19 -41.77
CA GLY A 46 -26.95 11.21 -40.99
C GLY A 46 -26.94 11.65 -39.52
N LEU A 47 -25.84 12.12 -38.92
CA LEU A 47 -25.85 12.47 -37.49
C LEU A 47 -26.10 13.96 -37.18
N SER A 48 -26.95 14.19 -36.16
CA SER A 48 -27.48 15.48 -35.72
C SER A 48 -26.37 16.37 -35.15
N LYS A 49 -26.51 17.70 -35.29
CA LYS A 49 -25.55 18.71 -34.79
C LYS A 49 -25.19 18.53 -33.29
N ARG A 50 -26.08 17.93 -32.50
CA ARG A 50 -25.87 17.62 -31.07
C ARG A 50 -24.88 16.47 -30.84
N GLU A 51 -24.84 15.47 -31.72
CA GLU A 51 -23.93 14.31 -31.60
C GLU A 51 -22.50 14.70 -31.96
N LYS A 52 -22.34 15.60 -32.94
CA LYS A 52 -21.03 16.18 -33.32
C LYS A 52 -20.36 16.95 -32.18
N LEU A 53 -21.14 17.54 -31.28
CA LEU A 53 -20.63 18.23 -30.09
C LEU A 53 -20.23 17.24 -28.99
N LYS A 54 -21.01 16.18 -28.77
CA LYS A 54 -20.66 15.11 -27.82
C LYS A 54 -19.38 14.38 -28.22
N GLU A 55 -19.17 14.15 -29.52
CA GLU A 55 -17.97 13.52 -30.03
C GLU A 55 -16.71 14.38 -29.79
N LYS A 56 -16.80 15.70 -30.02
CA LYS A 56 -15.70 16.64 -29.74
C LYS A 56 -15.31 16.69 -28.26
N VAL A 57 -16.29 16.62 -27.35
CA VAL A 57 -16.07 16.62 -25.89
C VAL A 57 -15.41 15.30 -25.43
N ASN A 58 -15.81 14.17 -26.02
CA ASN A 58 -15.16 12.89 -25.73
C ASN A 58 -13.71 12.84 -26.26
N PHE A 59 -13.45 13.44 -27.43
CA PHE A 59 -12.11 13.51 -28.02
C PHE A 59 -11.11 14.33 -27.17
N THR A 60 -11.58 15.31 -26.41
CA THR A 60 -10.70 16.15 -25.56
C THR A 60 -10.22 15.42 -24.31
N LYS A 61 -10.99 14.43 -23.81
CA LYS A 61 -10.67 13.70 -22.57
C LYS A 61 -9.52 12.71 -22.76
N ASP A 62 -9.31 12.24 -23.99
CA ASP A 62 -8.22 11.32 -24.36
C ASP A 62 -6.96 12.02 -24.90
N GLN A 63 -7.01 13.33 -25.14
CA GLN A 63 -5.86 14.12 -25.60
C GLN A 63 -5.05 14.82 -24.49
N ASN A 64 -5.37 14.61 -23.21
CA ASN A 64 -4.53 15.13 -22.12
C ASN A 64 -3.28 14.24 -21.92
N PRO A 65 -2.06 14.75 -22.18
CA PRO A 65 -0.82 13.96 -22.08
C PRO A 65 -0.40 13.66 -20.64
N PHE A 66 -1.06 14.26 -19.65
CA PHE A 66 -0.77 14.08 -18.24
C PHE A 66 -1.99 13.49 -17.52
N LYS A 67 -2.07 12.16 -17.47
CA LYS A 67 -3.02 11.44 -16.63
C LYS A 67 -2.28 11.06 -15.33
N PHE A 68 -2.45 11.86 -14.27
CA PHE A 68 -1.98 11.50 -12.94
C PHE A 68 -2.79 10.32 -12.40
N ARG A 69 -2.19 9.12 -12.41
CA ARG A 69 -2.73 7.95 -11.72
C ARG A 69 -1.98 7.79 -10.42
N LEU A 70 -2.64 8.06 -9.30
CA LEU A 70 -2.13 7.73 -7.98
C LEU A 70 -2.23 6.21 -7.83
N ASN A 71 -1.10 5.54 -7.63
CA ASN A 71 -1.11 4.12 -7.29
C ASN A 71 -1.64 3.99 -5.86
N THR A 72 -2.87 3.53 -5.71
CA THR A 72 -3.50 3.18 -4.42
C THR A 72 -2.87 1.94 -3.75
N THR A 73 -1.72 1.48 -4.22
CA THR A 73 -0.94 0.39 -3.62
C THR A 73 -0.11 0.84 -2.43
N ALA A 74 0.15 2.15 -2.26
CA ALA A 74 0.77 2.67 -1.03
C ALA A 74 -0.20 2.75 0.15
N SER A 75 -1.51 2.61 -0.11
CA SER A 75 -2.56 2.44 0.90
C SER A 75 -3.04 0.98 0.96
N ALA A 76 -2.12 0.02 0.86
CA ALA A 76 -2.41 -1.42 0.97
C ALA A 76 -2.79 -1.88 2.41
N PHE A 77 -3.20 -0.96 3.28
CA PHE A 77 -4.00 -1.28 4.47
C PHE A 77 -5.51 -1.12 4.26
N SER A 78 -5.97 -0.63 3.11
CA SER A 78 -7.39 -0.77 2.73
C SER A 78 -7.54 -1.97 1.82
N ALA A 79 -7.76 -3.13 2.42
CA ALA A 79 -8.27 -4.33 1.75
C ALA A 79 -9.30 -3.95 0.69
N GLY A 80 -9.19 -4.58 -0.49
CA GLY A 80 -10.03 -4.31 -1.65
C GLY A 80 -11.51 -4.38 -1.31
N LYS A 81 -12.13 -3.22 -1.07
CA LYS A 81 -13.58 -3.08 -1.08
C LYS A 81 -13.98 -2.80 -2.51
N GLU A 82 -14.37 -3.86 -3.22
CA GLU A 82 -15.19 -3.74 -4.42
C GLU A 82 -16.39 -2.85 -4.07
N PHE A 83 -16.39 -1.61 -4.54
CA PHE A 83 -17.54 -0.75 -4.38
C PHE A 83 -18.66 -1.31 -5.24
N GLU A 84 -19.67 -1.93 -4.63
CA GLU A 84 -20.88 -2.34 -5.31
C GLU A 84 -21.62 -1.09 -5.80
N VAL A 85 -21.72 -0.94 -7.12
CA VAL A 85 -22.43 0.17 -7.76
C VAL A 85 -23.88 -0.25 -7.94
N ASP A 86 -24.80 0.48 -7.31
CA ASP A 86 -26.24 0.22 -7.48
C ASP A 86 -26.63 0.47 -8.94
N SER A 87 -27.16 -0.57 -9.60
CA SER A 87 -27.53 -0.54 -11.02
C SER A 87 -28.69 0.43 -11.33
N LYS A 88 -29.49 0.81 -10.34
CA LYS A 88 -30.62 1.74 -10.51
C LYS A 88 -30.23 3.20 -10.34
N THR A 89 -29.33 3.50 -9.42
CA THR A 89 -28.97 4.88 -9.07
C THR A 89 -27.57 5.28 -9.53
N GLY A 90 -26.72 4.32 -9.89
CA GLY A 90 -25.32 4.54 -10.28
C GLY A 90 -24.44 5.10 -9.15
N LEU A 91 -24.97 5.19 -7.93
CA LEU A 91 -24.28 5.73 -6.77
C LEU A 91 -23.49 4.60 -6.09
N LYS A 92 -22.22 4.88 -5.76
CA LYS A 92 -21.37 3.95 -5.02
C LYS A 92 -21.88 3.82 -3.60
N ARG A 93 -22.33 2.63 -3.19
CA ARG A 93 -22.58 2.36 -1.77
C ARG A 93 -21.24 2.25 -1.05
N ARG A 94 -21.07 3.03 0.02
CA ARG A 94 -19.93 2.86 0.93
C ARG A 94 -20.21 1.59 1.73
N ILE A 95 -19.61 0.47 1.34
CA ILE A 95 -19.74 -0.79 2.09
C ILE A 95 -19.05 -0.60 3.44
N ILE A 96 -19.85 -0.45 4.50
CA ILE A 96 -19.40 -0.39 5.89
C ILE A 96 -19.29 -1.85 6.35
N GLY A 97 -18.05 -2.34 6.50
CA GLY A 97 -17.72 -3.69 7.00
C GLY A 97 -18.05 -4.89 6.10
N THR A 98 -17.19 -5.90 6.11
CA THR A 98 -17.55 -7.27 5.78
C THR A 98 -18.23 -7.83 7.02
N PHE A 99 -19.55 -8.02 6.97
CA PHE A 99 -20.28 -8.68 8.05
C PHE A 99 -20.12 -10.19 7.86
N SER A 100 -19.39 -10.84 8.76
CA SER A 100 -19.45 -12.28 8.84
C SER A 100 -20.76 -12.69 9.51
N ASN A 101 -21.46 -13.66 8.91
CA ASN A 101 -22.65 -14.26 9.49
C ASN A 101 -22.31 -15.45 10.41
N ASP A 102 -21.03 -15.80 10.53
CA ASP A 102 -20.60 -16.92 11.36
C ASP A 102 -20.36 -16.41 12.80
N PRO A 103 -21.16 -16.85 13.79
CA PRO A 103 -20.96 -16.44 15.18
C PRO A 103 -19.65 -16.97 15.76
N ASN A 104 -19.08 -18.02 15.18
CA ASN A 104 -17.88 -18.69 15.72
C ASN A 104 -16.58 -18.13 15.13
N GLU A 105 -16.61 -17.20 14.17
CA GLU A 105 -15.39 -16.66 13.56
C GLU A 105 -14.50 -15.89 14.56
N PHE A 106 -15.06 -15.50 15.70
CA PHE A 106 -14.35 -14.81 16.78
C PHE A 106 -14.28 -15.65 18.07
N ASP A 107 -14.68 -16.92 18.02
CA ASP A 107 -14.54 -17.86 19.14
C ASP A 107 -13.14 -18.46 19.08
N TYR A 108 -12.19 -17.79 19.73
CA TYR A 108 -10.83 -18.29 19.87
C TYR A 108 -10.79 -19.46 20.85
N ASP A 109 -10.02 -20.51 20.51
CA ASP A 109 -9.76 -21.63 21.39
C ASP A 109 -8.84 -21.18 22.53
N VAL A 110 -9.43 -21.00 23.72
CA VAL A 110 -8.71 -20.54 24.91
C VAL A 110 -7.58 -21.51 25.29
N GLU A 111 -7.77 -22.81 25.02
CA GLU A 111 -6.74 -23.83 25.24
C GLU A 111 -5.52 -23.61 24.33
N GLU A 112 -5.74 -23.26 23.05
CA GLU A 112 -4.66 -22.95 22.09
C GLU A 112 -3.84 -21.74 22.56
N LEU A 113 -4.50 -20.69 23.03
CA LEU A 113 -3.86 -19.50 23.61
C LEU A 113 -3.02 -19.83 24.85
N ILE A 114 -3.55 -20.66 25.75
CA ILE A 114 -2.82 -21.07 26.97
C ILE A 114 -1.59 -21.89 26.61
N GLU A 115 -1.70 -22.81 25.64
CA GLU A 115 -0.57 -23.63 25.22
C GLU A 115 0.53 -22.80 24.56
N GLU A 116 0.18 -21.79 23.76
CA GLU A 116 1.13 -20.84 23.18
C GLU A 116 1.92 -20.09 24.26
N ASP A 117 1.22 -19.52 25.25
CA ASP A 117 1.82 -18.78 26.37
C ASP A 117 2.76 -19.67 27.22
N VAL A 118 2.35 -20.90 27.53
CA VAL A 118 3.16 -21.85 28.31
C VAL A 118 4.41 -22.27 27.53
N ALA A 119 4.27 -22.51 26.22
CA ALA A 119 5.39 -22.88 25.36
C ALA A 119 6.42 -21.75 25.22
N GLU A 120 5.97 -20.51 25.14
CA GLU A 120 6.86 -19.34 25.09
C GLU A 120 7.61 -19.17 26.41
N THR A 121 6.89 -19.19 27.54
CA THR A 121 7.47 -19.08 28.89
C THR A 121 8.56 -20.13 29.11
N ARG A 122 8.30 -21.38 28.72
CA ARG A 122 9.26 -22.48 28.87
C ARG A 122 10.54 -22.24 28.07
N LYS A 123 10.43 -21.75 26.84
CA LYS A 123 11.60 -21.42 26.01
C LYS A 123 12.43 -20.30 26.61
N GLU A 124 11.78 -19.29 27.17
CA GLU A 124 12.46 -18.19 27.86
C GLU A 124 13.23 -18.67 29.10
N GLU A 125 12.61 -19.54 29.90
CA GLU A 125 13.25 -20.14 31.08
C GLU A 125 14.46 -21.00 30.70
N GLU A 126 14.32 -21.84 29.66
CA GLU A 126 15.42 -22.66 29.14
C GLU A 126 16.58 -21.78 28.61
N ALA A 127 16.27 -20.72 27.85
CA ALA A 127 17.25 -19.76 27.37
C ALA A 127 17.92 -18.99 28.52
N ARG A 128 17.19 -18.69 29.58
CA ARG A 128 17.72 -18.06 30.79
C ARG A 128 18.67 -19.02 31.50
N TYR A 129 18.28 -20.27 31.71
CA TYR A 129 19.11 -21.29 32.37
C TYR A 129 20.42 -21.52 31.62
N GLN A 130 20.38 -21.62 30.28
CA GLN A 130 21.58 -21.77 29.45
C GLN A 130 22.56 -20.61 29.59
N LYS A 131 22.07 -19.37 29.75
CA LYS A 131 22.93 -18.18 29.97
C LYS A 131 23.64 -18.20 31.32
N PHE A 132 23.06 -18.81 32.34
CA PHE A 132 23.67 -18.92 33.68
C PHE A 132 24.59 -20.14 33.80
N ALA A 133 24.23 -21.26 33.17
CA ALA A 133 25.03 -22.49 33.20
C ALA A 133 26.45 -22.30 32.61
N GLY A 134 26.62 -21.46 31.59
CA GLY A 134 27.94 -21.17 31.02
C GLY A 134 28.83 -20.29 31.92
N ARG A 135 28.24 -19.40 32.73
CA ARG A 135 29.02 -18.52 33.64
C ARG A 135 29.57 -19.26 34.85
N GLU A 136 28.86 -20.26 35.36
CA GLU A 136 29.36 -21.07 36.48
C GLU A 136 30.55 -21.95 36.07
N GLN A 137 30.66 -22.34 34.81
CA GLN A 137 31.84 -23.05 34.29
C GLN A 137 33.04 -22.11 34.13
N GLU A 138 32.84 -20.90 33.61
CA GLU A 138 33.91 -19.88 33.49
C GLU A 138 34.46 -19.44 34.86
N GLU A 139 33.60 -19.28 35.88
CA GLU A 139 34.04 -18.92 37.23
C GLU A 139 34.83 -20.05 37.93
N ASN A 140 34.48 -21.32 37.70
CA ASN A 140 35.20 -22.46 38.27
C ASN A 140 36.55 -22.72 37.59
N GLU A 141 36.67 -22.47 36.29
CA GLU A 141 37.95 -22.58 35.56
C GLU A 141 38.92 -21.44 35.90
N ALA A 142 38.43 -20.26 36.28
CA ALA A 142 39.27 -19.14 36.70
C ALA A 142 39.86 -19.29 38.12
N LEU A 143 39.36 -20.25 38.91
CA LEU A 143 39.75 -20.52 40.30
C LEU A 143 40.75 -21.69 40.46
N VAL A 144 41.09 -22.39 39.37
CA VAL A 144 42.08 -23.49 39.33
C VAL A 144 43.39 -23.01 38.71
#